data_AF-A0A1R2ALM1-F1
#
_entry.id   AF-A0A1R2ALM1-F1
#
_cell.length_a   1.000
_cell.length_b   1.000
_cell.length_c   1.000
_cell.angle_alpha   90.00
_cell.angle_beta   90.00
_cell.angle_gamma   90.00
#
_symmetry.space_group_name_H-M   'P 1'
#
loop_
_entity.id
_entity.type
_entity.pdbx_description
1 polymer ?
#
loop_
_entity_poly.entity_id
_entity_poly.type
_entity_poly.pdbx_seq_one_letter_code
_entity_poly.pdbx_strand_id
1 'polypeptide(L)'
;MAKQISAIPAPGKALNESILYLLQGLHGLISKEMNPTDYFNNIIYSLTSISAKPSGIKPETIDVANKLLSKLSCNLCGSKSISTHFNCQHFLCNECTQKNFREYAKLAIVPLYIECPICKTQHLEEEMYIKIPHLWPQIIESIKNTKILKGLDKLCAYCNRQKSNDEFPESPACDNHLYCKECVGQKFRQGNFICDTCEVKMKIDPTDEKGYCSSCKKEVYYVGDSLTTLCKGHTHCYNCLEGAVENCMCMTCGLSLGDNDETRAQYMIKGKCFQCFKDREKMLILVKQCCDTPVCAFCQLVDPFNCLKCKSSLNKESVSLILHVRSVINSN
;
A
#
# COMPACT_ATOMS: atom_id res chain seq x y z
N MET A 1 -11.21 40.27 54.99
CA MET A 1 -11.27 39.78 53.59
C MET A 1 -10.16 40.47 52.80
N ALA A 2 -9.01 39.82 52.67
CA ALA A 2 -7.87 40.33 51.90
C ALA A 2 -7.99 39.88 50.44
N LYS A 3 -7.93 40.82 49.49
CA LYS A 3 -7.85 40.55 48.05
C LYS A 3 -6.46 40.00 47.74
N GLN A 4 -6.38 38.76 47.26
CA GLN A 4 -5.21 38.24 46.57
C GLN A 4 -5.01 39.03 45.27
N ILE A 5 -3.97 39.86 45.23
CA ILE A 5 -3.44 40.42 44.00
C ILE A 5 -2.60 39.32 43.37
N SER A 6 -3.09 38.71 42.29
CA SER A 6 -2.28 37.85 41.44
C SER A 6 -1.18 38.70 40.82
N ALA A 7 0.06 38.43 41.21
CA ALA A 7 1.24 39.09 40.68
C ALA A 7 1.31 38.87 39.16
N ILE A 8 1.24 39.96 38.40
CA ILE A 8 1.59 39.97 36.98
C ILE A 8 3.06 39.52 36.90
N PRO A 9 3.39 38.46 36.13
CA PRO A 9 4.78 37.99 36.05
C PRO A 9 5.65 39.12 35.47
N ALA A 10 6.81 39.35 36.07
CA ALA A 10 7.75 40.36 35.61
C ALA A 10 8.11 40.12 34.12
N PRO A 11 8.11 41.16 33.27
CA PRO A 11 8.32 41.04 31.81
C PRO A 11 9.62 40.31 31.41
N GLY A 12 10.63 40.30 32.29
CA GLY A 12 11.89 39.58 32.06
C GLY A 12 11.78 38.05 32.01
N LYS A 13 10.79 37.42 32.65
CA LYS A 13 10.64 35.94 32.61
C LYS A 13 10.27 35.43 31.21
N ALA A 14 9.35 36.10 30.54
CA ALA A 14 8.85 35.64 29.24
C ALA A 14 9.84 35.88 28.08
N LEU A 15 10.70 36.91 28.19
CA LEU A 15 11.78 37.14 27.22
C LEU A 15 12.84 36.04 27.33
N ASN A 16 13.23 35.68 28.56
CA ASN A 16 14.16 34.58 28.80
C ASN A 16 13.62 33.24 28.30
N GLU A 17 12.32 32.98 28.49
CA GLU A 17 11.67 31.79 27.92
C GLU A 17 11.71 31.78 26.39
N SER A 18 11.38 32.90 25.72
CA SER A 18 11.37 32.99 24.25
C SER A 18 12.78 32.81 23.64
N ILE A 19 13.81 33.35 24.30
CA ILE A 19 15.22 33.15 23.91
C ILE A 19 15.65 31.70 24.16
N LEU A 20 15.24 31.10 25.28
CA LEU A 20 15.48 29.68 25.56
C LEU A 20 14.87 28.77 24.49
N TYR A 21 13.63 29.03 24.07
CA TYR A 21 12.99 28.25 23.00
C TYR A 21 13.68 28.43 21.64
N LEU A 22 14.16 29.63 21.32
CA LEU A 22 14.97 29.89 20.12
C LEU A 22 16.30 29.14 20.15
N LEU A 23 16.99 29.17 21.29
CA LEU A 23 18.26 28.45 21.50
C LEU A 23 18.07 26.93 21.50
N GLN A 24 17.00 26.42 22.13
CA GLN A 24 16.64 25.00 22.10
C GLN A 24 16.28 24.52 20.69
N GLY A 25 15.55 25.34 19.93
CA GLY A 25 15.29 25.06 18.52
C GLY A 25 16.60 24.98 17.73
N LEU A 26 17.47 25.99 17.85
CA LEU A 26 18.77 26.00 17.16
C LEU A 26 19.67 24.83 17.57
N HIS A 27 19.61 24.39 18.83
CA HIS A 27 20.33 23.22 19.31
C HIS A 27 19.77 21.92 18.73
N GLY A 28 18.43 21.79 18.60
CA GLY A 28 17.79 20.64 17.96
C GLY A 28 18.13 20.47 16.47
N LEU A 29 18.41 21.57 15.75
CA LEU A 29 18.95 21.52 14.38
C LEU A 29 20.34 20.87 14.32
N ILE A 30 21.16 21.10 15.34
CA ILE A 30 22.52 20.58 15.42
C ILE A 30 22.50 19.09 15.80
N SER A 31 21.56 18.68 16.66
CA SER A 31 21.48 17.29 17.15
C SER A 31 20.73 16.31 16.23
N LYS A 32 19.98 16.80 15.22
CA LYS A 32 19.12 15.98 14.32
C LYS A 32 18.00 15.19 15.03
N GLU A 33 17.69 15.52 16.29
CA GLU A 33 16.75 14.75 17.11
C GLU A 33 15.28 15.15 16.92
N MET A 34 15.00 16.31 16.31
CA MET A 34 13.62 16.82 16.13
C MET A 34 13.14 16.73 14.67
N ASN A 35 11.85 16.50 14.49
CA ASN A 35 11.17 16.66 13.21
C ASN A 35 11.31 18.12 12.74
N PRO A 36 11.77 18.38 11.50
CA PRO A 36 11.94 19.74 10.97
C PRO A 36 10.68 20.62 11.07
N THR A 37 9.48 20.05 10.94
CA THR A 37 8.21 20.81 11.04
C THR A 37 7.98 21.33 12.46
N ASP A 38 8.20 20.49 13.47
CA ASP A 38 8.04 20.87 14.89
C ASP A 38 9.07 21.94 15.28
N TYR A 39 10.28 21.83 14.73
CA TYR A 39 11.32 22.85 14.86
C TYR A 39 10.85 24.23 14.33
N PHE A 40 10.37 24.29 13.09
CA PHE A 40 9.92 25.56 12.50
C PHE A 40 8.77 26.18 13.30
N ASN A 41 7.82 25.37 13.77
CA ASN A 41 6.71 25.88 14.60
C ASN A 41 7.18 26.46 15.94
N ASN A 42 8.18 25.84 16.58
CA ASN A 42 8.76 26.37 17.82
C ASN A 42 9.49 27.71 17.63
N ILE A 43 10.21 27.87 16.51
CA ILE A 43 10.80 29.18 16.16
C ILE A 43 9.70 30.21 15.93
N ILE A 44 8.68 29.85 15.15
CA ILE A 44 7.58 30.78 14.81
C ILE A 44 6.86 31.23 16.07
N TYR A 45 6.58 30.32 17.01
CA TYR A 45 6.01 30.65 18.31
C TYR A 45 6.89 31.64 19.10
N SER A 46 8.19 31.37 19.15
CA SER A 46 9.18 32.19 19.87
C SER A 46 9.28 33.60 19.26
N LEU A 47 9.37 33.69 17.94
CA LEU A 47 9.41 34.96 17.22
C LEU A 47 8.09 35.73 17.34
N THR A 48 6.95 35.05 17.29
CA THR A 48 5.63 35.68 17.48
C THR A 48 5.49 36.25 18.88
N SER A 49 6.01 35.56 19.89
CA SER A 49 6.04 36.03 21.28
C SER A 49 6.92 37.28 21.45
N ILE A 50 8.08 37.33 20.78
CA ILE A 50 8.97 38.50 20.74
C ILE A 50 8.28 39.68 20.05
N SER A 51 7.66 39.46 18.89
CA SER A 51 6.96 40.51 18.14
C SER A 51 5.74 41.08 18.86
N ALA A 52 5.08 40.29 19.72
CA ALA A 52 3.88 40.70 20.45
C ALA A 52 4.17 41.42 21.79
N LYS A 53 5.42 41.42 22.27
CA LYS A 53 5.81 42.04 23.57
C LYS A 53 6.77 43.22 23.38
N PRO A 54 6.25 44.43 23.11
CA PRO A 54 7.11 45.59 22.88
C PRO A 54 7.79 46.14 24.15
N SER A 55 7.33 45.76 25.35
CA SER A 55 7.89 46.28 26.60
C SER A 55 9.20 45.57 26.98
N GLY A 56 10.30 46.31 26.94
CA GLY A 56 11.63 45.84 27.35
C GLY A 56 12.46 45.15 26.25
N ILE A 57 11.94 45.06 25.03
CA ILE A 57 12.67 44.53 23.87
C ILE A 57 13.08 45.70 22.97
N LYS A 58 14.33 45.67 22.47
CA LYS A 58 14.84 46.68 21.55
C LYS A 58 14.04 46.67 20.22
N PRO A 59 13.67 47.82 19.64
CA PRO A 59 12.92 47.90 18.39
C PRO A 59 13.58 47.12 17.23
N GLU A 60 14.91 47.10 17.17
CA GLU A 60 15.66 46.37 16.14
C GLU A 60 15.45 44.85 16.26
N THR A 61 15.32 44.32 17.47
CA THR A 61 15.03 42.90 17.70
C THR A 61 13.63 42.53 17.22
N ILE A 62 12.65 43.42 17.43
CA ILE A 62 11.28 43.25 16.94
C ILE A 62 11.26 43.28 15.40
N ASP A 63 12.01 44.19 14.77
CA ASP A 63 12.14 44.26 13.32
C ASP A 63 12.77 42.99 12.73
N VAL A 64 13.86 42.49 13.33
CA VAL A 64 14.48 41.21 12.92
C VAL A 64 13.51 40.05 13.10
N ALA A 65 12.79 39.99 14.22
CA ALA A 65 11.81 38.93 14.46
C ALA A 65 10.68 38.95 13.41
N ASN A 66 10.16 40.13 13.07
CA ASN A 66 9.15 40.30 12.03
C ASN A 66 9.68 39.90 10.64
N LYS A 67 10.92 40.27 10.30
CA LYS A 67 11.58 39.85 9.06
C LYS A 67 11.72 38.33 8.99
N LEU A 68 12.13 37.68 10.07
CA LEU A 68 12.24 36.22 10.13
C LEU A 68 10.87 35.53 10.06
N LEU A 69 9.85 36.04 10.76
CA LEU A 69 8.47 35.54 10.67
C LEU A 69 7.92 35.60 9.25
N SER A 70 8.22 36.66 8.50
CA SER A 70 7.79 36.77 7.10
C SER A 70 8.37 35.65 6.23
N LYS A 71 9.61 35.21 6.53
CA LYS A 71 10.28 34.10 5.85
C LYS A 71 9.83 32.72 6.33
N LEU A 72 9.29 32.62 7.54
CA LEU A 72 8.78 31.39 8.17
C LEU A 72 7.24 31.38 8.19
N SER A 73 6.64 31.75 7.07
CA SER A 73 5.19 31.74 6.90
C SER A 73 4.82 30.91 5.67
N CYS A 74 3.57 30.45 5.62
CA CYS A 74 3.05 29.72 4.48
C CYS A 74 3.24 30.58 3.22
N ASN A 75 4.01 30.08 2.26
CA ASN A 75 4.32 30.84 1.05
C ASN A 75 3.11 31.07 0.12
N LEU A 76 1.96 30.43 0.39
CA LEU A 76 0.71 30.65 -0.35
C LEU A 76 -0.27 31.60 0.33
N CYS A 77 -0.43 31.53 1.66
CA CYS A 77 -1.45 32.31 2.37
C CYS A 77 -0.91 33.21 3.50
N GLY A 78 0.40 33.18 3.76
CA GLY A 78 1.03 33.94 4.84
C GLY A 78 0.75 33.44 6.26
N SER A 79 0.04 32.32 6.41
CA SER A 79 -0.23 31.72 7.73
C SER A 79 1.06 31.38 8.47
N LYS A 80 1.11 31.68 9.77
CA LYS A 80 2.23 31.41 10.68
C LYS A 80 2.16 30.01 11.32
N SER A 81 1.44 29.09 10.71
CA SER A 81 1.39 27.68 11.13
C SER A 81 1.90 26.84 9.98
N ILE A 82 3.10 26.27 10.12
CA ILE A 82 3.72 25.46 9.08
C ILE A 82 3.46 23.99 9.36
N SER A 83 3.03 23.28 8.33
CA SER A 83 2.79 21.84 8.38
C SER A 83 3.76 21.05 7.51
N THR A 84 4.31 21.69 6.47
CA THR A 84 5.09 21.01 5.45
C THR A 84 6.22 21.90 4.97
N HIS A 85 7.42 21.32 4.86
CA HIS A 85 8.60 21.96 4.30
C HIS A 85 9.15 21.12 3.15
N PHE A 86 9.13 21.68 1.94
CA PHE A 86 9.63 21.05 0.73
C PHE A 86 11.14 21.18 0.61
N ASN A 87 11.80 20.30 -0.15
CA ASN A 87 13.25 20.39 -0.39
C ASN A 87 13.64 21.64 -1.19
N CYS A 88 12.69 22.25 -1.91
CA CYS A 88 12.83 23.54 -2.58
C CYS A 88 12.69 24.75 -1.63
N GLN A 89 12.77 24.54 -0.31
CA GLN A 89 12.74 25.58 0.74
C GLN A 89 11.41 26.35 0.85
N HIS A 90 10.33 25.82 0.28
CA HIS A 90 9.00 26.39 0.44
C HIS A 90 8.25 25.73 1.61
N PHE A 91 7.47 26.53 2.32
CA PHE A 91 6.68 26.18 3.50
C PHE A 91 5.19 26.31 3.22
N LEU A 92 4.39 25.34 3.66
CA LEU A 92 2.93 25.38 3.57
C LEU A 92 2.26 25.11 4.91
N CYS A 93 1.17 25.82 5.19
CA CYS A 93 0.25 25.49 6.28
C CYS A 93 -0.62 24.27 5.91
N ASN A 94 -1.23 23.64 6.92
CA ASN A 94 -1.99 22.40 6.75
C ASN A 94 -3.12 22.53 5.71
N GLU A 95 -3.84 23.65 5.73
CA GLU A 95 -4.92 23.92 4.76
C GLU A 95 -4.40 24.03 3.32
N CYS A 96 -3.29 24.77 3.12
CA CYS A 96 -2.68 24.93 1.80
C CYS A 96 -2.08 23.61 1.30
N THR A 97 -1.45 22.84 2.19
CA THR A 97 -0.97 21.49 1.94
C THR A 97 -2.14 20.63 1.45
N GLN A 98 -3.20 20.45 2.25
CA GLN A 98 -4.36 19.63 1.89
C GLN A 98 -5.02 20.06 0.58
N LYS A 99 -5.21 21.37 0.36
CA LYS A 99 -5.81 21.89 -0.86
C LYS A 99 -5.00 21.51 -2.10
N ASN A 100 -3.68 21.74 -2.08
CA ASN A 100 -2.81 21.40 -3.20
C ASN A 100 -2.76 19.88 -3.44
N PHE A 101 -2.73 19.08 -2.39
CA PHE A 101 -2.74 17.62 -2.53
C PHE A 101 -4.03 17.07 -3.10
N ARG A 102 -5.19 17.61 -2.72
CA ARG A 102 -6.46 17.22 -3.31
C ARG A 102 -6.52 17.52 -4.81
N GLU A 103 -6.03 18.69 -5.21
CA GLU A 103 -5.95 19.04 -6.64
C GLU A 103 -4.95 18.15 -7.38
N TYR A 104 -3.79 17.84 -6.77
CA TYR A 104 -2.85 16.89 -7.35
C TYR A 104 -3.44 15.49 -7.50
N ALA A 105 -4.15 14.99 -6.49
CA ALA A 105 -4.78 13.67 -6.53
C ALA A 105 -5.80 13.53 -7.67
N LYS A 106 -6.52 14.61 -8.02
CA LYS A 106 -7.41 14.65 -9.19
C LYS A 106 -6.66 14.55 -10.52
N LEU A 107 -5.40 14.98 -10.57
CA LEU A 107 -4.60 15.07 -11.80
C LEU A 107 -3.71 13.85 -12.00
N ALA A 108 -3.22 13.22 -10.93
CA ALA A 108 -2.25 12.13 -10.99
C ALA A 108 -2.76 10.92 -11.81
N ILE A 109 -2.07 10.62 -12.91
CA ILE A 109 -2.28 9.42 -13.74
C ILE A 109 -1.14 8.43 -13.45
N VAL A 110 0.13 8.82 -13.63
CA VAL A 110 1.39 8.19 -13.13
C VAL A 110 2.54 9.17 -13.47
N PRO A 111 3.73 9.22 -12.80
CA PRO A 111 4.16 8.69 -11.49
C PRO A 111 3.93 9.67 -10.33
N LEU A 112 4.13 9.20 -9.09
CA LEU A 112 3.90 9.92 -7.83
C LEU A 112 4.97 10.98 -7.54
N TYR A 113 5.04 12.03 -8.37
CA TYR A 113 5.82 13.22 -8.06
C TYR A 113 4.92 14.34 -7.58
N ILE A 114 5.10 14.78 -6.36
CA ILE A 114 4.34 15.92 -5.85
C ILE A 114 5.07 17.19 -6.24
N GLU A 115 4.40 18.03 -7.02
CA GLU A 115 4.92 19.34 -7.37
C GLU A 115 4.75 20.33 -6.22
N CYS A 116 5.81 21.09 -5.94
CA CYS A 116 5.69 22.27 -5.11
C CYS A 116 4.74 23.27 -5.80
N PRO A 117 3.68 23.76 -5.13
CA PRO A 117 2.71 24.64 -5.76
C PRO A 117 3.29 26.01 -6.16
N ILE A 118 4.44 26.38 -5.59
CA ILE A 118 5.09 27.69 -5.78
C ILE A 118 6.12 27.65 -6.91
N CYS A 119 7.06 26.71 -6.88
CA CYS A 119 8.17 26.63 -7.85
C CYS A 119 8.08 25.46 -8.83
N LYS A 120 7.05 24.61 -8.71
CA LYS A 120 6.82 23.41 -9.55
C LYS A 120 7.92 22.35 -9.50
N THR A 121 8.89 22.48 -8.61
CA THR A 121 9.87 21.41 -8.34
C THR A 121 9.15 20.13 -7.91
N GLN A 122 9.54 19.01 -8.52
CA GLN A 122 8.98 17.69 -8.26
C GLN A 122 9.66 17.03 -7.05
N HIS A 123 8.85 16.40 -6.20
CA HIS A 123 9.28 15.68 -5.01
C HIS A 123 8.81 14.23 -5.07
N LEU A 124 9.69 13.29 -4.69
CA LEU A 124 9.37 11.86 -4.72
C LEU A 124 8.32 11.51 -3.67
N GLU A 125 7.53 10.48 -3.95
CA GLU A 125 6.49 9.97 -3.06
C GLU A 125 7.03 9.68 -1.65
N GLU A 126 8.15 8.98 -1.58
CA GLU A 126 8.76 8.52 -0.34
C GLU A 126 9.21 9.71 0.53
N GLU A 127 9.70 10.78 -0.10
CA GLU A 127 10.08 12.01 0.60
C GLU A 127 8.85 12.68 1.24
N MET A 128 7.72 12.64 0.53
CA MET A 128 6.50 13.29 0.97
C MET A 128 5.77 12.48 2.03
N TYR A 129 5.81 11.15 1.95
CA TYR A 129 5.33 10.27 3.02
C TYR A 129 5.96 10.63 4.37
N ILE A 130 7.29 10.87 4.39
CA ILE A 130 8.03 11.24 5.60
C ILE A 130 7.64 12.65 6.10
N LYS A 131 7.41 13.59 5.18
CA LYS A 131 7.13 15.00 5.53
C LYS A 131 5.70 15.24 6.00
N ILE A 132 4.73 14.45 5.56
CA ILE A 132 3.30 14.62 5.87
C ILE A 132 2.59 13.29 6.19
N PRO A 133 3.08 12.50 7.17
CA PRO A 133 2.56 11.16 7.43
C PRO A 133 1.08 11.15 7.83
N HIS A 134 0.61 12.21 8.50
CA HIS A 134 -0.77 12.34 8.96
C HIS A 134 -1.79 12.62 7.83
N LEU A 135 -1.36 13.19 6.71
CA LEU A 135 -2.24 13.43 5.54
C LEU A 135 -2.13 12.33 4.49
N TRP A 136 -1.03 11.58 4.49
CA TRP A 136 -0.71 10.60 3.47
C TRP A 136 -1.84 9.58 3.21
N PRO A 137 -2.50 8.99 4.23
CA PRO A 137 -3.60 8.05 3.98
C PRO A 137 -4.73 8.64 3.14
N GLN A 138 -5.12 9.89 3.43
CA GLN A 138 -6.19 10.59 2.70
C GLN A 138 -5.80 10.89 1.25
N ILE A 139 -4.52 11.22 1.03
CA ILE A 139 -3.98 11.49 -0.31
C ILE A 139 -4.00 10.22 -1.15
N ILE A 140 -3.49 9.11 -0.61
CA ILE A 140 -3.47 7.82 -1.29
C ILE A 140 -4.88 7.35 -1.61
N GLU A 141 -5.83 7.50 -0.69
CA GLU A 141 -7.23 7.18 -0.94
C GLU A 141 -7.84 8.05 -2.05
N SER A 142 -7.55 9.36 -2.06
CA SER A 142 -8.03 10.26 -3.10
C SER A 142 -7.45 9.93 -4.48
N ILE A 143 -6.17 9.55 -4.56
CA ILE A 143 -5.53 9.09 -5.81
C ILE A 143 -6.21 7.80 -6.28
N LYS A 144 -6.39 6.84 -5.37
CA LYS A 144 -7.07 5.56 -5.64
C LYS A 144 -8.46 5.77 -6.22
N ASN A 145 -9.28 6.60 -5.58
CA ASN A 145 -10.63 6.92 -6.05
C ASN A 145 -10.62 7.64 -7.40
N THR A 146 -9.67 8.56 -7.62
CA THR A 146 -9.54 9.27 -8.90
C THR A 146 -9.21 8.31 -10.04
N LYS A 147 -8.32 7.34 -9.82
CA LYS A 147 -8.01 6.32 -10.84
C LYS A 147 -9.22 5.48 -11.22
N ILE A 148 -10.07 5.14 -10.26
CA ILE A 148 -11.34 4.44 -10.52
C ILE A 148 -12.30 5.34 -11.31
N LEU A 149 -12.49 6.59 -10.90
CA LEU A 149 -13.37 7.55 -11.59
C LEU A 149 -12.93 7.85 -13.03
N LYS A 150 -11.61 7.85 -13.28
CA LYS A 150 -11.04 8.01 -14.62
C LYS A 150 -11.01 6.71 -15.44
N GLY A 151 -11.48 5.59 -14.88
CA GLY A 151 -11.47 4.29 -15.53
C GLY A 151 -10.08 3.70 -15.78
N LEU A 152 -9.05 4.20 -15.07
CA LEU A 152 -7.67 3.68 -15.15
C LEU A 152 -7.51 2.40 -14.33
N ASP A 153 -8.20 2.36 -13.19
CA ASP A 153 -8.26 1.20 -12.32
C ASP A 153 -9.72 0.77 -12.14
N LYS A 154 -9.93 -0.48 -11.77
CA LYS A 154 -11.25 -1.05 -11.47
C LYS A 154 -11.19 -1.88 -10.20
N LEU A 155 -12.34 -2.10 -9.56
CA LEU A 155 -12.46 -3.00 -8.43
C LEU A 155 -12.75 -4.42 -8.92
N CYS A 156 -12.02 -5.40 -8.40
CA CYS A 156 -12.34 -6.81 -8.63
C CYS A 156 -13.55 -7.22 -7.78
N ALA A 157 -14.58 -7.79 -8.40
CA ALA A 157 -15.82 -8.23 -7.74
C ALA A 157 -15.61 -9.35 -6.70
N TYR A 158 -14.51 -10.10 -6.79
CA TYR A 158 -14.20 -11.17 -5.84
C TYR A 158 -13.43 -10.69 -4.62
N CYS A 159 -12.30 -10.01 -4.85
CA CYS A 159 -11.41 -9.61 -3.76
C CYS A 159 -11.60 -8.16 -3.29
N ASN A 160 -12.47 -7.39 -3.95
CA ASN A 160 -12.73 -5.97 -3.69
C ASN A 160 -11.48 -5.07 -3.73
N ARG A 161 -10.39 -5.56 -4.32
CA ARG A 161 -9.15 -4.77 -4.47
C ARG A 161 -9.20 -3.97 -5.75
N GLN A 162 -8.67 -2.76 -5.66
CA GLN A 162 -8.36 -1.91 -6.79
C GLN A 162 -7.21 -2.52 -7.60
N LYS A 163 -7.43 -2.61 -8.90
CA LYS A 163 -6.56 -3.28 -9.86
C LYS A 163 -6.44 -2.42 -11.09
N SER A 164 -5.25 -2.37 -11.65
CA SER A 164 -5.00 -1.73 -12.93
C SER A 164 -5.73 -2.48 -14.05
N ASN A 165 -6.05 -1.79 -15.15
CA ASN A 165 -6.84 -2.40 -16.24
C ASN A 165 -6.19 -3.65 -16.85
N ASP A 166 -4.85 -3.71 -16.91
CA ASP A 166 -4.07 -4.85 -17.41
C ASP A 166 -4.08 -6.07 -16.48
N GLU A 167 -4.50 -5.90 -15.21
CA GLU A 167 -4.71 -7.00 -14.27
C GLU A 167 -6.09 -7.68 -14.44
N PHE A 168 -6.90 -7.27 -15.41
CA PHE A 168 -8.14 -7.94 -15.79
C PHE A 168 -7.96 -8.73 -17.08
N PRO A 169 -8.61 -9.91 -17.23
CA PRO A 169 -8.61 -10.65 -18.49
C PRO A 169 -9.20 -9.81 -19.61
N GLU A 170 -8.71 -10.01 -20.84
CA GLU A 170 -9.25 -9.32 -22.03
C GLU A 170 -10.73 -9.68 -22.27
N SER A 171 -11.06 -10.95 -22.04
CA SER A 171 -12.42 -11.46 -22.07
C SER A 171 -12.97 -11.62 -20.64
N PRO A 172 -14.03 -10.90 -20.26
CA PRO A 172 -14.53 -10.95 -18.90
C PRO A 172 -15.08 -12.34 -18.58
N ALA A 173 -14.70 -12.84 -17.40
CA ALA A 173 -15.15 -14.13 -16.90
C ALA A 173 -16.67 -14.21 -16.69
N CYS A 174 -17.31 -13.07 -16.43
CA CYS A 174 -18.73 -12.91 -16.22
C CYS A 174 -19.19 -11.64 -16.93
N ASP A 175 -20.31 -11.70 -17.65
CA ASP A 175 -20.82 -10.58 -18.45
C ASP A 175 -21.17 -9.35 -17.57
N ASN A 176 -21.48 -9.55 -16.29
CA ASN A 176 -21.93 -8.50 -15.36
C ASN A 176 -20.90 -8.09 -14.30
N HIS A 177 -19.83 -8.88 -14.11
CA HIS A 177 -18.92 -8.70 -12.98
C HIS A 177 -17.46 -8.89 -13.40
N LEU A 178 -16.60 -7.96 -13.00
CA LEU A 178 -15.19 -7.97 -13.36
C LEU A 178 -14.35 -8.68 -12.30
N TYR A 179 -13.65 -9.72 -12.71
CA TYR A 179 -12.71 -10.47 -11.88
C TYR A 179 -11.29 -10.22 -12.39
N CYS A 180 -10.34 -9.91 -11.51
CA CYS A 180 -8.94 -9.80 -11.91
C CYS A 180 -8.34 -11.18 -12.23
N LYS A 181 -7.27 -11.20 -13.03
CA LYS A 181 -6.58 -12.41 -13.49
C LYS A 181 -6.18 -13.35 -12.34
N GLU A 182 -5.73 -12.78 -11.22
CA GLU A 182 -5.41 -13.54 -10.00
C GLU A 182 -6.64 -14.29 -9.44
N CYS A 183 -7.77 -13.61 -9.27
CA CYS A 183 -8.99 -14.21 -8.71
C CYS A 183 -9.61 -15.22 -9.67
N VAL A 184 -9.54 -14.94 -10.97
CA VAL A 184 -9.92 -15.89 -12.02
C VAL A 184 -9.07 -17.16 -11.92
N GLY A 185 -7.75 -17.04 -11.83
CA GLY A 185 -6.86 -18.19 -11.70
C GLY A 185 -7.07 -18.97 -10.40
N GLN A 186 -7.37 -18.28 -9.30
CA GLN A 186 -7.74 -18.92 -8.04
C GLN A 186 -9.02 -19.76 -8.18
N LYS A 187 -10.09 -19.19 -8.75
CA LYS A 187 -11.36 -19.89 -8.99
C LYS A 187 -11.19 -21.10 -9.91
N PHE A 188 -10.42 -20.94 -10.98
CA PHE A 188 -10.08 -22.04 -11.89
C PHE A 188 -9.41 -23.19 -11.14
N ARG A 189 -8.38 -22.91 -10.33
CA ARG A 189 -7.69 -23.93 -9.52
C ARG A 189 -8.59 -24.62 -8.51
N GLN A 190 -9.59 -23.91 -7.98
CA GLN A 190 -10.58 -24.48 -7.05
C GLN A 190 -11.66 -25.30 -7.76
N GLY A 191 -11.73 -25.29 -9.09
CA GLY A 191 -12.84 -25.87 -9.82
C GLY A 191 -14.16 -25.12 -9.62
N ASN A 192 -14.12 -23.88 -9.12
CA ASN A 192 -15.30 -23.05 -8.91
C ASN A 192 -15.49 -22.12 -10.11
N PHE A 193 -16.33 -22.56 -11.04
CA PHE A 193 -16.64 -21.83 -12.28
C PHE A 193 -17.96 -21.06 -12.18
N ILE A 194 -18.41 -20.72 -10.98
CA ILE A 194 -19.66 -19.99 -10.78
C ILE A 194 -19.31 -18.59 -10.25
N CYS A 195 -19.94 -17.57 -10.81
CA CYS A 195 -19.87 -16.21 -10.29
C CYS A 195 -20.57 -16.14 -8.94
N ASP A 196 -19.88 -15.69 -7.89
CA ASP A 196 -20.45 -15.65 -6.53
C ASP A 196 -21.55 -14.57 -6.38
N THR A 197 -21.70 -13.69 -7.37
CA THR A 197 -22.63 -12.56 -7.31
C THR A 197 -23.90 -12.79 -8.13
N CYS A 198 -23.81 -13.35 -9.34
CA CYS A 198 -24.98 -13.64 -10.17
C CYS A 198 -25.25 -15.13 -10.39
N GLU A 199 -24.45 -16.03 -9.81
CA GLU A 199 -24.61 -17.49 -9.90
C GLU A 199 -24.52 -18.06 -11.32
N VAL A 200 -24.10 -17.25 -12.30
CA VAL A 200 -23.89 -17.68 -13.69
C VAL A 200 -22.55 -18.39 -13.83
N LYS A 201 -22.52 -19.43 -14.66
CA LYS A 201 -21.29 -20.12 -15.05
C LYS A 201 -20.33 -19.16 -15.77
N MET A 202 -19.11 -19.06 -15.26
CA MET A 202 -18.07 -18.21 -15.80
C MET A 202 -17.54 -18.76 -17.13
N LYS A 203 -17.36 -17.87 -18.11
CA LYS A 203 -16.79 -18.18 -19.42
C LYS A 203 -15.29 -17.90 -19.36
N ILE A 204 -14.50 -18.85 -18.86
CA ILE A 204 -13.06 -18.61 -18.67
C ILE A 204 -12.24 -19.78 -19.17
N ASP A 205 -11.25 -19.47 -20.00
CA ASP A 205 -10.03 -20.24 -20.12
C ASP A 205 -8.84 -19.35 -19.74
N PRO A 206 -8.42 -19.33 -18.45
CA PRO A 206 -7.36 -18.46 -17.99
C PRO A 206 -5.96 -19.06 -18.16
N THR A 207 -5.85 -20.20 -18.85
CA THR A 207 -4.60 -20.98 -18.90
C THR A 207 -3.46 -20.23 -19.57
N ASP A 208 -3.77 -19.35 -20.53
CA ASP A 208 -2.80 -18.55 -21.27
C ASP A 208 -2.57 -17.13 -20.70
N GLU A 209 -3.24 -16.77 -19.60
CA GLU A 209 -3.07 -15.45 -18.99
C GLU A 209 -1.71 -15.36 -18.28
N LYS A 210 -0.85 -14.51 -18.82
CA LYS A 210 0.52 -14.30 -18.32
C LYS A 210 0.65 -13.00 -17.54
N GLY A 211 1.65 -12.98 -16.69
CA GLY A 211 2.14 -11.79 -16.02
C GLY A 211 3.61 -11.93 -15.65
N TYR A 212 4.16 -10.90 -15.03
CA TYR A 212 5.57 -10.86 -14.69
C TYR A 212 5.77 -11.03 -13.20
N CYS A 213 6.70 -11.88 -12.77
CA CYS A 213 7.08 -11.96 -11.36
C CYS A 213 8.08 -10.83 -11.02
N SER A 214 7.69 -10.00 -10.07
CA SER A 214 8.47 -8.87 -9.57
C SER A 214 9.81 -9.27 -8.96
N SER A 215 9.92 -10.47 -8.36
CA SER A 215 11.15 -10.95 -7.71
C SER A 215 12.10 -11.65 -8.69
N CYS A 216 11.64 -12.72 -9.35
CA CYS A 216 12.52 -13.52 -10.22
C CYS A 216 12.61 -12.99 -11.65
N LYS A 217 11.85 -11.94 -12.00
CA LYS A 217 11.93 -11.25 -13.29
C LYS A 217 11.57 -12.13 -14.49
N LYS A 218 10.77 -13.18 -14.27
CA LYS A 218 10.27 -14.11 -15.30
C LYS A 218 8.81 -13.81 -15.65
N GLU A 219 8.49 -13.95 -16.92
CA GLU A 219 7.11 -14.07 -17.39
C GLU A 219 6.59 -15.46 -17.01
N VAL A 220 5.41 -15.50 -16.39
CA VAL A 220 4.81 -16.70 -15.79
C VAL A 220 3.28 -16.63 -15.93
N TYR A 221 2.60 -17.75 -15.74
CA TYR A 221 1.16 -17.87 -15.89
C TYR A 221 0.41 -17.61 -14.57
N TYR A 222 -0.72 -16.90 -14.63
CA TYR A 222 -1.58 -16.68 -13.45
C TYR A 222 -2.15 -17.98 -12.89
N VAL A 223 -2.50 -18.94 -13.76
CA VAL A 223 -3.02 -20.25 -13.38
C VAL A 223 -1.90 -21.22 -13.04
N GLY A 224 -0.98 -21.46 -14.00
CA GLY A 224 0.07 -22.46 -13.87
C GLY A 224 1.05 -22.16 -12.74
N ASP A 225 1.57 -20.93 -12.69
CA ASP A 225 2.61 -20.52 -11.73
C ASP A 225 2.04 -19.80 -10.50
N SER A 226 0.71 -19.79 -10.32
CA SER A 226 0.04 -19.15 -9.17
C SER A 226 0.46 -17.69 -8.92
N LEU A 227 0.60 -16.90 -9.99
CA LEU A 227 1.02 -15.50 -9.88
C LEU A 227 0.06 -14.69 -8.99
N THR A 228 0.60 -14.13 -7.91
CA THR A 228 -0.17 -13.49 -6.82
C THR A 228 0.44 -12.16 -6.41
N THR A 229 -0.37 -11.12 -6.21
CA THR A 229 0.11 -9.77 -5.86
C THR A 229 0.23 -9.51 -4.35
N LEU A 230 1.40 -9.57 -3.72
CA LEU A 230 1.58 -9.23 -2.30
C LEU A 230 2.10 -7.80 -2.08
N CYS A 231 2.05 -7.33 -0.84
CA CYS A 231 2.67 -6.08 -0.40
C CYS A 231 2.15 -4.87 -1.21
N LYS A 232 3.05 -3.97 -1.60
CA LYS A 232 2.79 -2.76 -2.41
C LYS A 232 2.51 -3.05 -3.88
N GLY A 233 1.78 -4.13 -4.19
CA GLY A 233 1.47 -4.50 -5.56
C GLY A 233 2.51 -5.39 -6.24
N HIS A 234 3.46 -5.96 -5.50
CA HIS A 234 4.47 -6.86 -6.08
C HIS A 234 3.87 -8.22 -6.41
N THR A 235 4.05 -8.65 -7.65
CA THR A 235 3.58 -9.95 -8.16
C THR A 235 4.63 -11.05 -7.93
N HIS A 236 4.22 -12.20 -7.39
CA HIS A 236 5.11 -13.31 -7.06
C HIS A 236 4.58 -14.62 -7.67
N CYS A 237 5.44 -15.36 -8.38
CA CYS A 237 5.14 -16.73 -8.79
C CYS A 237 5.21 -17.68 -7.59
N TYR A 238 4.74 -18.92 -7.76
CA TYR A 238 4.72 -19.95 -6.73
C TYR A 238 6.03 -20.06 -5.94
N ASN A 239 7.16 -20.27 -6.63
CA ASN A 239 8.47 -20.40 -5.96
C ASN A 239 8.86 -19.13 -5.16
N CYS A 240 8.52 -17.94 -5.68
CA CYS A 240 8.78 -16.70 -4.97
C CYS A 240 7.81 -16.48 -3.80
N LEU A 241 6.60 -17.03 -3.85
CA LEU A 241 5.66 -17.04 -2.72
C LEU A 241 6.15 -17.97 -1.62
N GLU A 242 6.68 -19.14 -1.95
CA GLU A 242 7.28 -20.06 -0.97
C GLU A 242 8.42 -19.37 -0.22
N GLY A 243 9.37 -18.79 -0.95
CA GLY A 243 10.45 -18.01 -0.34
C GLY A 243 9.92 -16.83 0.50
N ALA A 244 8.85 -16.17 0.08
CA ALA A 244 8.26 -15.07 0.84
C ALA A 244 7.65 -15.53 2.18
N VAL A 245 6.98 -16.68 2.19
CA VAL A 245 6.38 -17.28 3.39
C VAL A 245 7.47 -17.81 4.33
N GLU A 246 8.49 -18.50 3.80
CA GLU A 246 9.59 -19.04 4.61
C GLU A 246 10.39 -17.95 5.32
N ASN A 247 10.59 -16.81 4.66
CA ASN A 247 11.36 -15.69 5.20
C ASN A 247 10.48 -14.62 5.86
N CYS A 248 9.15 -14.78 5.88
CA CYS A 248 8.17 -13.78 6.31
C CYS A 248 8.38 -12.38 5.68
N MET A 249 8.91 -12.30 4.46
CA MET A 249 9.30 -11.05 3.80
C MET A 249 8.93 -11.06 2.32
N CYS A 250 8.61 -9.89 1.76
CA CYS A 250 8.43 -9.74 0.32
C CYS A 250 9.78 -9.91 -0.40
N MET A 251 9.87 -10.93 -1.25
CA MET A 251 11.10 -11.25 -2.01
C MET A 251 11.53 -10.16 -3.02
N THR A 252 10.73 -9.11 -3.22
CA THR A 252 11.05 -7.98 -4.11
C THR A 252 11.64 -6.80 -3.35
N CYS A 253 10.99 -6.36 -2.26
CA CYS A 253 11.40 -5.15 -1.54
C CYS A 253 12.01 -5.40 -0.17
N GLY A 254 12.09 -6.66 0.28
CA GLY A 254 12.66 -7.04 1.59
C GLY A 254 11.85 -6.58 2.80
N LEU A 255 10.67 -6.00 2.61
CA LEU A 255 9.78 -5.62 3.71
C LEU A 255 9.07 -6.85 4.27
N SER A 256 8.86 -6.88 5.59
CA SER A 256 8.05 -7.91 6.26
C SER A 256 6.67 -7.98 5.63
N LEU A 257 6.17 -9.21 5.45
CA LEU A 257 4.77 -9.42 5.10
C LEU A 257 3.89 -9.05 6.30
N GLY A 258 2.74 -8.44 6.06
CA GLY A 258 1.70 -8.31 7.07
C GLY A 258 0.79 -9.53 7.07
N ASP A 259 0.04 -9.74 8.15
CA ASP A 259 -0.79 -10.93 8.40
C ASP A 259 -1.71 -11.30 7.22
N ASN A 260 -2.33 -10.30 6.59
CA ASN A 260 -3.21 -10.50 5.43
C ASN A 260 -2.47 -11.06 4.21
N ASP A 261 -1.27 -10.54 3.93
CA ASP A 261 -0.45 -11.00 2.81
C ASP A 261 0.19 -12.36 3.09
N GLU A 262 0.60 -12.62 4.33
CA GLU A 262 1.12 -13.92 4.74
C GLU A 262 0.03 -15.01 4.63
N THR A 263 -1.15 -14.76 5.21
CA THR A 263 -2.30 -15.68 5.11
C THR A 263 -2.65 -15.97 3.67
N ARG A 264 -2.64 -14.94 2.82
CA ARG A 264 -2.92 -15.08 1.40
C ARG A 264 -1.82 -15.86 0.68
N ALA A 265 -0.55 -15.58 0.95
CA ALA A 265 0.56 -16.33 0.37
C ALA A 265 0.46 -17.82 0.73
N GLN A 266 0.24 -18.13 2.01
CA GLN A 266 0.03 -19.49 2.51
C GLN A 266 -1.15 -20.19 1.81
N TYR A 267 -2.28 -19.50 1.64
CA TYR A 267 -3.45 -20.02 0.94
C TYR A 267 -3.18 -20.38 -0.54
N MET A 268 -2.28 -19.63 -1.17
CA MET A 268 -1.89 -19.83 -2.56
C MET A 268 -0.90 -20.98 -2.73
N ILE A 269 0.00 -21.19 -1.76
CA ILE A 269 0.99 -22.29 -1.81
C ILE A 269 0.46 -23.61 -1.25
N LYS A 270 -0.51 -23.59 -0.34
CA LYS A 270 -1.04 -24.79 0.33
C LYS A 270 -2.53 -24.99 0.07
N GLY A 271 -2.94 -26.25 0.02
CA GLY A 271 -4.34 -26.66 -0.08
C GLY A 271 -4.61 -27.90 0.75
N LYS A 272 -5.75 -27.90 1.44
CA LYS A 272 -6.19 -29.04 2.24
C LYS A 272 -6.88 -30.07 1.36
N CYS A 273 -6.38 -31.30 1.36
CA CYS A 273 -7.02 -32.40 0.66
C CYS A 273 -8.28 -32.85 1.41
N PHE A 274 -9.43 -32.94 0.73
CA PHE A 274 -10.67 -33.43 1.30
C PHE A 274 -10.59 -34.91 1.71
N GLN A 275 -9.83 -35.73 0.99
CA GLN A 275 -9.79 -37.18 1.21
C GLN A 275 -8.91 -37.58 2.40
N CYS A 276 -7.74 -36.96 2.57
CA CYS A 276 -6.81 -37.30 3.65
C CYS A 276 -6.67 -36.22 4.73
N PHE A 277 -7.37 -35.09 4.57
CA PHE A 277 -7.35 -33.93 5.49
C PHE A 277 -5.97 -33.29 5.74
N LYS A 278 -4.93 -33.72 5.00
CA LYS A 278 -3.58 -33.14 5.07
C LYS A 278 -3.48 -31.89 4.20
N ASP A 279 -2.73 -30.91 4.68
CA ASP A 279 -2.26 -29.80 3.86
C ASP A 279 -1.18 -30.30 2.90
N ARG A 280 -1.33 -29.95 1.64
CA ARG A 280 -0.42 -30.29 0.54
C ARG A 280 -0.07 -29.02 -0.20
N GLU A 281 1.06 -29.03 -0.91
CA GLU A 281 1.36 -28.01 -1.89
C GLU A 281 0.22 -27.90 -2.91
N LYS A 282 -0.12 -26.67 -3.29
CA LYS A 282 -1.28 -26.39 -4.16
C LYS A 282 -1.15 -27.08 -5.50
N MET A 283 0.08 -27.17 -6.03
CA MET A 283 0.39 -27.87 -7.28
C MET A 283 0.10 -29.37 -7.23
N LEU A 284 -0.02 -29.95 -6.03
CA LEU A 284 -0.40 -31.35 -5.83
C LEU A 284 -1.92 -31.53 -5.64
N ILE A 285 -2.70 -30.44 -5.60
CA ILE A 285 -4.16 -30.47 -5.59
C ILE A 285 -4.66 -30.48 -7.03
N LEU A 286 -5.55 -31.42 -7.35
CA LEU A 286 -6.05 -31.59 -8.70
C LEU A 286 -7.02 -30.48 -9.09
N VAL A 287 -6.78 -29.91 -10.26
CA VAL A 287 -7.67 -28.93 -10.90
C VAL A 287 -8.66 -29.67 -11.78
N LYS A 288 -9.91 -29.75 -11.33
CA LYS A 288 -10.98 -30.51 -12.00
C LYS A 288 -12.20 -29.65 -12.27
N GLN A 289 -12.89 -29.97 -13.37
CA GLN A 289 -14.09 -29.23 -13.80
C GLN A 289 -15.41 -29.85 -13.30
N CYS A 290 -15.35 -31.06 -12.76
CA CYS A 290 -16.54 -31.84 -12.39
C CYS A 290 -17.11 -31.52 -11.01
N CYS A 291 -16.31 -30.97 -10.09
CA CYS A 291 -16.74 -30.48 -8.78
C CYS A 291 -15.62 -29.65 -8.13
N ASP A 292 -15.97 -28.89 -7.10
CA ASP A 292 -15.08 -27.99 -6.35
C ASP A 292 -14.26 -28.69 -5.23
N THR A 293 -14.55 -29.95 -4.94
CA THR A 293 -13.97 -30.65 -3.78
C THR A 293 -12.46 -30.88 -3.98
N PRO A 294 -11.55 -30.28 -3.20
CA PRO A 294 -10.11 -30.42 -3.45
C PRO A 294 -9.62 -31.83 -3.10
N VAL A 295 -8.93 -32.49 -4.03
CA VAL A 295 -8.33 -33.82 -3.81
C VAL A 295 -6.88 -33.77 -4.27
N CYS A 296 -5.95 -34.28 -3.47
CA CYS A 296 -4.55 -34.32 -3.86
C CYS A 296 -4.24 -35.51 -4.79
N ALA A 297 -3.23 -35.35 -5.64
CA ALA A 297 -2.78 -36.35 -6.60
C ALA A 297 -2.48 -37.70 -5.94
N PHE A 298 -1.88 -37.70 -4.74
CA PHE A 298 -1.61 -38.94 -3.97
C PHE A 298 -2.88 -39.73 -3.66
N CYS A 299 -3.94 -39.06 -3.21
CA CYS A 299 -5.20 -39.73 -2.91
C CYS A 299 -5.86 -40.25 -4.19
N GLN A 300 -5.73 -39.52 -5.29
CA GLN A 300 -6.35 -39.86 -6.57
C GLN A 300 -5.67 -41.05 -7.30
N LEU A 301 -4.48 -41.51 -6.87
CA LEU A 301 -3.81 -42.68 -7.45
C LEU A 301 -4.64 -43.97 -7.46
N VAL A 302 -5.63 -44.07 -6.57
CA VAL A 302 -6.55 -45.21 -6.48
C VAL A 302 -7.42 -45.33 -7.74
N ASP A 303 -7.82 -44.21 -8.33
CA ASP A 303 -8.63 -44.15 -9.55
C ASP A 303 -8.11 -42.99 -10.44
N PRO A 304 -7.04 -43.20 -11.23
CA PRO A 304 -6.36 -42.12 -11.92
C PRO A 304 -7.20 -41.38 -12.97
N PHE A 305 -8.31 -41.97 -13.41
CA PHE A 305 -9.12 -41.47 -14.52
C PHE A 305 -10.43 -40.85 -14.08
N ASN A 306 -10.98 -41.22 -12.92
CA ASN A 306 -12.27 -40.72 -12.46
C ASN A 306 -12.18 -40.03 -11.11
N CYS A 307 -12.83 -38.88 -10.97
CA CYS A 307 -12.84 -38.10 -9.74
C CYS A 307 -13.32 -38.94 -8.54
N LEU A 308 -12.55 -38.98 -7.45
CA LEU A 308 -12.94 -39.74 -6.26
C LEU A 308 -14.28 -39.30 -5.64
N LYS A 309 -14.66 -38.03 -5.81
CA LYS A 309 -15.87 -37.46 -5.21
C LYS A 309 -17.14 -37.73 -6.02
N CYS A 310 -17.13 -37.42 -7.32
CA CYS A 310 -18.32 -37.47 -8.18
C CYS A 310 -18.26 -38.50 -9.31
N LYS A 311 -17.16 -39.26 -9.42
CA LYS A 311 -16.94 -40.32 -10.42
C LYS A 311 -16.92 -39.88 -11.89
N SER A 312 -17.01 -38.58 -12.18
CA SER A 312 -16.80 -38.05 -13.52
C SER A 312 -15.36 -38.21 -13.98
N SER A 313 -15.15 -38.38 -15.29
CA SER A 313 -13.81 -38.44 -15.88
C SER A 313 -13.02 -37.15 -15.64
N LEU A 314 -11.74 -37.31 -15.32
CA LEU A 314 -10.82 -36.20 -15.08
C LEU A 314 -10.30 -35.62 -16.40
N ASN A 315 -9.91 -34.35 -16.36
CA ASN A 315 -9.23 -33.69 -17.48
C ASN A 315 -7.80 -34.22 -17.66
N LYS A 316 -7.22 -34.01 -18.84
CA LYS A 316 -5.90 -34.53 -19.22
C LYS A 316 -4.81 -34.04 -18.29
N GLU A 317 -4.92 -32.80 -17.83
CA GLU A 317 -3.96 -32.13 -16.95
C GLU A 317 -3.92 -32.82 -15.57
N SER A 318 -5.09 -33.11 -14.98
CA SER A 318 -5.18 -33.86 -13.73
C SER A 318 -4.61 -35.27 -13.88
N VAL A 319 -4.97 -35.98 -14.96
CA VAL A 319 -4.45 -37.32 -15.24
C VAL A 319 -2.93 -37.30 -15.36
N SER A 320 -2.38 -36.33 -16.11
CA SER A 320 -0.93 -36.17 -16.29
C SER A 320 -0.22 -35.96 -14.95
N LEU A 321 -0.75 -35.10 -14.07
CA LEU A 321 -0.19 -34.86 -12.74
C LEU A 321 -0.21 -36.14 -11.88
N ILE A 322 -1.31 -36.89 -11.89
CA ILE A 322 -1.42 -38.16 -11.13
C ILE A 322 -0.37 -39.16 -11.62
N LEU A 323 -0.21 -39.30 -12.94
CA LEU A 323 0.77 -40.21 -13.53
C LEU A 323 2.21 -39.77 -13.23
N HIS A 324 2.48 -38.46 -13.25
CA HIS A 324 3.77 -37.92 -12.85
C HIS A 324 4.10 -38.28 -11.39
N VAL A 325 3.17 -38.02 -10.46
CA VAL A 325 3.34 -38.40 -9.05
C VAL A 325 3.55 -39.91 -8.88
N ARG A 326 2.82 -40.74 -9.65
CA ARG A 326 3.04 -42.20 -9.66
C ARG A 326 4.47 -42.58 -10.08
N SER A 327 4.99 -41.95 -11.13
CA SER A 327 6.37 -42.22 -11.59
C SER A 327 7.42 -41.82 -10.55
N VAL A 328 7.23 -40.70 -9.84
CA VAL A 328 8.14 -40.25 -8.79
C VAL A 328 8.13 -41.20 -7.60
N ILE A 329 6.96 -41.69 -7.18
CA ILE A 329 6.85 -42.66 -6.09
C ILE A 329 7.53 -43.97 -6.46
N ASN A 330 7.35 -44.48 -7.68
CA ASN A 330 7.93 -45.75 -8.11
C ASN A 330 9.46 -45.68 -8.35
N SER A 331 10.04 -44.48 -8.40
CA SER A 331 11.47 -44.26 -8.62
C SER A 331 12.27 -44.14 -7.32
N ASN A 332 11.60 -44.09 -6.17
CA ASN A 332 12.17 -44.01 -4.81
C ASN A 332 11.87 -45.28 -4.03
#